data_AF-A0A8T4EQK5-F1
#
_entry.id   AF-A0A8T4EQK5-F1
#
_cell.length_a   1.000
_cell.length_b   1.000
_cell.length_c   1.000
_cell.angle_alpha   90.00
_cell.angle_beta   90.00
_cell.angle_gamma   90.00
#
_symmetry.space_group_name_H-M   'P 1'
#
loop_
_entity.id
_entity.type
_entity.pdbx_description
1 polymer ?
#
loop_
_entity_poly.entity_id
_entity_poly.type
_entity_poly.pdbx_seq_one_letter_code
_entity_poly.pdbx_strand_id
1 'polypeptide(L)'
;MNRRIHTTLTTAAAVTTGLAAALAATLAPLAAAGPAQARACPPAFQPYGLIGGKWAQVGGVATLGCPVMAEYDVYRSSQWAGRRQSFNRGQVAWSPGQGSTMTVAAWKGGHYVYFSWGPTSPFSYDKFLVRAYLANDPNMWAQATFNGGTGGQIRWGISGPALENKMRFIVEGCDNGTFSSTCRQGWTIPVDAW
;
A
#
# COMPACT_ATOMS: atom_id res chain seq x y z
N MET A 1 -55.19 -18.55 -24.74
CA MET A 1 -55.72 -19.28 -25.90
C MET A 1 -54.78 -20.43 -26.21
N ASN A 2 -55.25 -21.65 -25.95
CA ASN A 2 -54.59 -22.92 -26.22
C ASN A 2 -54.54 -23.22 -27.72
N ARG A 3 -53.40 -23.68 -28.24
CA ARG A 3 -53.38 -24.60 -29.37
C ARG A 3 -52.29 -25.65 -29.18
N ARG A 4 -52.75 -26.86 -28.84
CA ARG A 4 -52.04 -28.13 -28.99
C ARG A 4 -52.03 -28.50 -30.48
N ILE A 5 -50.92 -29.01 -30.99
CA ILE A 5 -50.87 -29.83 -32.22
C ILE A 5 -49.99 -31.04 -31.92
N HIS A 6 -50.57 -32.22 -32.14
CA HIS A 6 -49.99 -33.56 -32.07
C HIS A 6 -49.61 -34.03 -33.48
N THR A 7 -48.42 -34.60 -33.71
CA THR A 7 -48.07 -35.68 -34.67
C THR A 7 -46.53 -35.77 -34.75
N THR A 8 -45.78 -36.88 -34.87
CA THR A 8 -46.01 -38.33 -34.99
C THR A 8 -44.69 -39.02 -34.61
N LEU A 9 -44.74 -40.25 -34.07
CA LEU A 9 -43.57 -41.11 -33.85
C LEU A 9 -43.01 -41.63 -35.18
N THR A 10 -41.68 -41.69 -35.29
CA THR A 10 -40.97 -42.67 -36.13
C THR A 10 -39.79 -43.23 -35.35
N THR A 11 -39.88 -44.52 -35.05
CA THR A 11 -38.82 -45.37 -34.50
C THR A 11 -37.79 -45.69 -35.57
N ALA A 12 -36.50 -45.58 -35.23
CA ALA A 12 -35.44 -46.34 -35.89
C ALA A 12 -34.43 -46.78 -34.82
N ALA A 13 -34.42 -48.08 -34.56
CA ALA A 13 -33.40 -48.74 -33.77
C ALA A 13 -32.13 -48.92 -34.63
N ALA A 14 -30.98 -48.52 -34.11
CA ALA A 14 -29.69 -48.95 -34.63
C ALA A 14 -28.85 -49.45 -33.45
N VAL A 15 -28.70 -50.77 -33.38
CA VAL A 15 -27.75 -51.46 -32.53
C VAL A 15 -26.39 -51.40 -33.21
N THR A 16 -25.41 -50.77 -32.57
CA THR A 16 -24.00 -50.92 -32.92
C THR A 16 -23.21 -51.22 -31.66
N THR A 17 -22.80 -52.48 -31.56
CA THR A 17 -21.75 -52.98 -30.67
C THR A 17 -20.42 -52.30 -31.01
N GLY A 18 -19.79 -51.64 -30.03
CA GLY A 18 -18.48 -51.02 -30.17
C GLY A 18 -17.72 -51.04 -28.85
N LEU A 19 -16.54 -51.63 -28.87
CA LEU A 19 -15.68 -52.03 -27.76
C LEU A 19 -15.56 -51.03 -26.58
N ALA A 20 -15.73 -51.55 -25.37
CA ALA A 20 -15.27 -50.88 -24.15
C ALA A 20 -13.74 -50.94 -24.06
N ALA A 21 -13.07 -49.82 -24.33
CA ALA A 21 -11.69 -49.62 -23.91
C ALA A 21 -11.70 -49.26 -22.42
N ALA A 22 -11.32 -50.20 -21.55
CA ALA A 22 -11.09 -49.94 -20.14
C ALA A 22 -9.84 -49.06 -20.00
N LEU A 23 -10.01 -47.74 -19.88
CA LEU A 23 -8.95 -46.87 -19.39
C LEU A 23 -8.75 -47.17 -17.90
N ALA A 24 -7.67 -47.88 -17.57
CA ALA A 24 -7.15 -47.94 -16.21
C ALA A 24 -6.67 -46.54 -15.82
N ALA A 25 -7.53 -45.77 -15.16
CA ALA A 25 -7.15 -44.50 -14.54
C ALA A 25 -6.25 -44.82 -13.33
N THR A 26 -4.94 -44.62 -13.49
CA THR A 26 -4.00 -44.61 -12.37
C THR A 26 -4.33 -43.41 -11.48
N LEU A 27 -4.92 -43.67 -10.32
CA LEU A 27 -5.08 -42.68 -9.26
C LEU A 27 -3.68 -42.34 -8.72
N ALA A 28 -3.05 -41.33 -9.31
CA ALA A 28 -1.90 -40.70 -8.69
C ALA A 28 -2.37 -40.08 -7.37
N PRO A 29 -1.71 -40.35 -6.23
CA PRO A 29 -2.05 -39.67 -4.99
C PRO A 29 -1.81 -38.18 -5.20
N LEU A 30 -2.88 -37.39 -5.07
CA LEU A 30 -2.80 -35.95 -4.89
C LEU A 30 -1.96 -35.72 -3.63
N ALA A 31 -0.68 -35.41 -3.81
CA ALA A 31 0.15 -34.93 -2.72
C ALA A 31 -0.53 -33.66 -2.19
N ALA A 32 -1.14 -33.77 -1.02
CA ALA A 32 -1.68 -32.61 -0.32
C ALA A 32 -0.52 -31.64 -0.14
N ALA A 33 -0.57 -30.50 -0.84
CA ALA A 33 0.35 -29.41 -0.59
C ALA A 33 0.17 -29.04 0.89
N GLY A 34 1.19 -29.33 1.70
CA GLY A 34 1.20 -28.93 3.10
C GLY A 34 0.96 -27.42 3.21
N PRO A 35 0.35 -26.94 4.30
CA PRO A 35 0.10 -25.51 4.45
C PRO A 35 1.42 -24.77 4.26
N ALA A 36 1.47 -23.89 3.25
CA ALA A 36 2.60 -23.01 3.05
C ALA A 36 2.78 -22.23 4.36
N GLN A 37 3.85 -22.52 5.10
CA GLN A 37 4.16 -21.78 6.31
C GLN A 37 4.35 -20.32 5.89
N ALA A 38 3.42 -19.46 6.31
CA ALA A 38 3.57 -18.03 6.13
C ALA A 38 4.89 -17.64 6.80
N ARG A 39 5.87 -17.23 6.00
CA ARG A 39 7.20 -16.90 6.52
C ARG A 39 7.03 -15.72 7.47
N ALA A 40 7.23 -15.95 8.76
CA ALA A 40 7.19 -14.91 9.77
C ALA A 40 8.23 -13.83 9.42
N CYS A 41 7.92 -12.57 9.73
CA CYS A 41 8.85 -11.49 9.49
C CYS A 41 10.14 -11.65 10.30
N PRO A 42 11.28 -11.11 9.82
CA PRO A 42 12.53 -11.20 10.56
C PRO A 42 12.42 -10.51 11.93
N PRO A 43 12.57 -11.24 13.06
CA PRO A 43 12.37 -10.66 14.39
C PRO A 43 13.41 -9.58 14.72
N ALA A 44 14.60 -9.66 14.11
CA ALA A 44 15.67 -8.66 14.27
C ALA A 44 15.27 -7.25 13.81
N PHE A 45 14.25 -7.13 12.95
CA PHE A 45 13.77 -5.87 12.41
C PHE A 45 12.36 -5.52 12.90
N GLN A 46 11.89 -6.17 13.97
CA GLN A 46 10.55 -5.93 14.50
C GLN A 46 10.33 -4.43 14.77
N PRO A 47 9.32 -3.80 14.15
CA PRO A 47 9.02 -2.38 14.38
C PRO A 47 8.57 -2.14 15.81
N TYR A 48 8.96 -1.01 16.39
CA TYR A 48 8.59 -0.61 17.75
C TYR A 48 8.36 0.90 17.84
N GLY A 49 7.95 1.38 19.02
CA GLY A 49 7.74 2.81 19.26
C GLY A 49 6.72 3.43 18.29
N LEU A 50 6.96 4.68 17.90
CA LEU A 50 6.05 5.42 17.01
C LEU A 50 6.00 4.83 15.59
N ILE A 51 7.13 4.35 15.06
CA ILE A 51 7.18 3.72 13.74
C ILE A 51 6.41 2.40 13.75
N GLY A 52 6.61 1.56 14.77
CA GLY A 52 5.86 0.32 14.94
C GLY A 52 4.37 0.56 15.18
N GLY A 53 4.02 1.58 15.96
CA GLY A 53 2.62 2.01 16.15
C GLY A 53 1.97 2.42 14.83
N LYS A 54 2.66 3.22 14.01
CA LYS A 54 2.17 3.62 12.68
C LYS A 54 2.07 2.45 11.72
N TRP A 55 3.07 1.55 11.71
CA TRP A 55 3.05 0.33 10.91
C TRP A 55 1.82 -0.54 11.26
N ALA A 56 1.56 -0.76 12.54
CA ALA A 56 0.37 -1.47 13.00
C ALA A 56 -0.93 -0.74 12.61
N GLN A 57 -0.98 0.59 12.78
CA GLN A 57 -2.14 1.43 12.46
C GLN A 57 -2.56 1.30 10.99
N VAL A 58 -1.61 1.21 10.06
CA VAL A 58 -1.93 1.09 8.62
C VAL A 58 -2.19 -0.35 8.17
N GLY A 59 -2.15 -1.34 9.08
CA GLY A 59 -2.47 -2.74 8.81
C GLY A 59 -1.27 -3.70 8.82
N GLY A 60 -0.09 -3.22 9.22
CA GLY A 60 1.09 -4.04 9.48
C GLY A 60 1.56 -4.85 8.27
N VAL A 61 1.80 -6.15 8.48
CA VAL A 61 2.28 -7.08 7.45
C VAL A 61 1.36 -7.12 6.23
N ALA A 62 0.04 -7.04 6.42
CA ALA A 62 -0.92 -7.09 5.32
C ALA A 62 -0.77 -5.89 4.37
N THR A 63 -0.34 -4.74 4.89
CA THR A 63 -0.25 -3.48 4.14
C THR A 63 1.17 -3.19 3.67
N LEU A 64 2.11 -2.99 4.60
CA LEU A 64 3.49 -2.61 4.32
C LEU A 64 4.40 -3.81 4.06
N GLY A 65 3.97 -5.01 4.45
CA GLY A 65 4.80 -6.21 4.43
C GLY A 65 5.76 -6.29 5.62
N CYS A 66 6.70 -7.22 5.53
CA CYS A 66 7.71 -7.39 6.57
C CYS A 66 8.73 -6.24 6.57
N PRO A 67 9.28 -5.89 7.74
CA PRO A 67 10.44 -5.01 7.81
C PRO A 67 11.62 -5.68 7.12
N VAL A 68 12.38 -4.91 6.34
CA VAL A 68 13.57 -5.39 5.63
C VAL A 68 14.88 -4.94 6.29
N MET A 69 14.78 -4.02 7.26
CA MET A 69 15.91 -3.49 8.03
C MET A 69 15.43 -2.90 9.36
N ALA A 70 16.37 -2.72 10.29
CA ALA A 70 16.13 -1.97 11.52
C ALA A 70 15.87 -0.49 11.24
N GLU A 71 15.26 0.21 12.21
CA GLU A 71 15.12 1.67 12.18
C GLU A 71 16.49 2.36 12.13
N TYR A 72 16.60 3.37 11.27
CA TYR A 72 17.84 4.13 11.06
C TYR A 72 17.59 5.63 11.09
N ASP A 73 18.61 6.38 11.50
CA ASP A 73 18.54 7.84 11.59
C ASP A 73 18.50 8.49 10.21
N VAL A 74 17.74 9.58 10.13
CA VAL A 74 17.64 10.43 8.94
C VAL A 74 18.17 11.80 9.28
N TYR A 75 19.06 12.31 8.44
CA TYR A 75 19.65 13.64 8.57
C TYR A 75 19.20 14.56 7.42
N ARG A 76 18.97 15.83 7.73
CA ARG A 76 18.73 16.91 6.75
C ARG A 76 19.82 17.94 6.93
N SER A 77 20.66 18.13 5.91
CA SER A 77 21.82 19.05 5.97
C SER A 77 22.71 18.82 7.21
N SER A 78 23.04 17.55 7.47
CA SER A 78 23.83 17.09 8.64
C SER A 78 23.15 17.25 10.01
N GLN A 79 21.95 17.81 10.09
CA GLN A 79 21.15 17.84 11.32
C GLN A 79 20.27 16.60 11.41
N TRP A 80 20.25 15.95 12.57
CA TRP A 80 19.35 14.82 12.82
C TRP A 80 17.89 15.29 12.71
N ALA A 81 17.09 14.56 11.94
CA ALA A 81 15.71 14.94 11.59
C ALA A 81 14.66 13.96 12.13
N GLY A 82 15.07 12.75 12.53
CA GLY A 82 14.16 11.68 12.95
C GLY A 82 14.67 10.29 12.54
N ARG A 83 13.77 9.32 12.51
CA ARG A 83 14.09 7.92 12.16
C ARG A 83 13.16 7.38 11.08
N ARG A 84 13.61 6.37 10.36
CA ARG A 84 12.84 5.69 9.31
C ARG A 84 13.08 4.19 9.34
N GLN A 85 12.09 3.43 8.88
CA GLN A 85 12.19 1.99 8.65
C GLN A 85 11.62 1.63 7.28
N SER A 86 12.25 0.66 6.63
CA SER A 86 11.83 0.14 5.34
C SER A 86 11.15 -1.22 5.48
N PHE A 87 10.12 -1.43 4.65
CA PHE A 87 9.29 -2.61 4.57
C PHE A 87 9.20 -3.12 3.13
N ASN A 88 8.71 -4.33 2.91
CA ASN A 88 8.61 -4.90 1.56
C ASN A 88 7.83 -4.03 0.56
N ARG A 89 6.89 -3.18 0.99
CA ARG A 89 6.03 -2.37 0.11
C ARG A 89 6.10 -0.86 0.34
N GLY A 90 7.04 -0.41 1.16
CA GLY A 90 7.20 1.02 1.44
C GLY A 90 7.91 1.33 2.73
N GLN A 91 7.65 2.52 3.28
CA GLN A 91 8.38 3.06 4.42
C GLN A 91 7.48 3.73 5.44
N VAL A 92 7.97 3.76 6.68
CA VAL A 92 7.41 4.56 7.77
C VAL A 92 8.54 5.38 8.39
N ALA A 93 8.27 6.65 8.67
CA ALA A 93 9.20 7.54 9.36
C ALA A 93 8.52 8.26 10.53
N TRP A 94 9.30 8.48 11.58
CA TRP A 94 8.98 9.42 12.65
C TRP A 94 9.72 10.74 12.39
N SER A 95 8.95 11.83 12.28
CA SER A 95 9.39 13.16 11.82
C SER A 95 9.02 14.22 12.86
N PRO A 96 9.76 14.33 13.98
CA PRO A 96 9.36 15.12 15.15
C PRO A 96 9.26 16.64 14.91
N GLY A 97 9.82 17.16 13.82
CA GLY A 97 9.79 18.60 13.51
C GLY A 97 8.38 19.18 13.37
N GLN A 98 7.39 18.36 13.01
CA GLN A 98 5.98 18.76 12.84
C GLN A 98 5.10 18.28 14.01
N GLY A 99 5.70 17.93 15.15
CA GLY A 99 5.01 17.40 16.33
C GLY A 99 5.72 16.16 16.87
N SER A 100 5.81 16.01 18.19
CA SER A 100 6.64 14.98 18.83
C SER A 100 6.25 13.54 18.46
N THR A 101 4.99 13.33 18.07
CA THR A 101 4.44 12.04 17.65
C THR A 101 4.22 11.93 16.15
N MET A 102 4.67 12.90 15.35
CA MET A 102 4.41 12.93 13.92
C MET A 102 5.05 11.74 13.22
N THR A 103 4.21 10.94 12.57
CA THR A 103 4.66 9.84 11.72
C THR A 103 4.09 9.98 10.31
N VAL A 104 4.83 9.45 9.36
CA VAL A 104 4.41 9.34 7.96
C VAL A 104 4.64 7.92 7.48
N ALA A 105 3.74 7.42 6.63
CA ALA A 105 3.84 6.11 6.02
C ALA A 105 3.44 6.19 4.55
N ALA A 106 4.21 5.60 3.66
CA ALA A 106 3.87 5.44 2.25
C ALA A 106 3.99 3.97 1.84
N TRP A 107 3.03 3.47 1.07
CA TRP A 107 3.08 2.11 0.54
C TRP A 107 2.35 1.99 -0.79
N LYS A 108 2.68 0.94 -1.53
CA LYS A 108 2.01 0.59 -2.78
C LYS A 108 1.14 -0.64 -2.61
N GLY A 109 -0.01 -0.65 -3.30
CA GLY A 109 -0.93 -1.79 -3.33
C GLY A 109 -1.71 -1.79 -4.65
N GLY A 110 -1.42 -2.77 -5.51
CA GLY A 110 -1.98 -2.83 -6.86
C GLY A 110 -1.62 -1.57 -7.68
N HIS A 111 -2.61 -0.98 -8.34
CA HIS A 111 -2.46 0.28 -9.09
C HIS A 111 -2.64 1.54 -8.23
N TYR A 112 -2.39 1.44 -6.93
CA TYR A 112 -2.54 2.55 -5.99
C TYR A 112 -1.31 2.72 -5.13
N VAL A 113 -1.04 3.98 -4.80
CA VAL A 113 -0.16 4.38 -3.72
C VAL A 113 -0.97 5.05 -2.62
N TYR A 114 -0.53 4.83 -1.40
CA TYR A 114 -1.16 5.35 -0.21
C TYR A 114 -0.13 6.12 0.57
N PHE A 115 -0.56 7.23 1.16
CA PHE A 115 0.28 8.04 2.01
C PHE A 115 -0.52 8.55 3.19
N SER A 116 -0.04 8.27 4.39
CA SER A 116 -0.71 8.53 5.67
C SER A 116 0.22 9.34 6.55
N TRP A 117 -0.28 10.39 7.19
CA TRP A 117 0.48 11.26 8.06
C TRP A 117 -0.27 11.63 9.33
N GLY A 118 0.47 12.06 10.35
CA GLY A 118 -0.06 12.47 11.65
C GLY A 118 0.04 11.39 12.73
N PRO A 119 -0.27 11.75 13.99
CA PRO A 119 -0.78 13.07 14.41
C PRO A 119 0.30 14.16 14.49
N THR A 120 -0.05 15.42 14.23
CA THR A 120 0.84 16.60 14.24
C THR A 120 0.86 17.37 15.58
N SER A 121 0.33 16.79 16.65
CA SER A 121 0.21 17.46 17.95
C SER A 121 1.56 18.01 18.45
N PRO A 122 1.57 19.23 19.03
CA PRO A 122 0.43 20.06 19.40
C PRO A 122 -0.15 20.91 18.25
N PHE A 123 0.39 20.80 17.04
CA PHE A 123 -0.04 21.62 15.91
C PHE A 123 -1.31 21.06 15.27
N SER A 124 -2.17 21.98 14.83
CA SER A 124 -3.30 21.73 13.93
C SER A 124 -3.21 22.76 12.83
N TYR A 125 -3.39 22.32 11.59
CA TYR A 125 -3.20 23.16 10.40
C TYR A 125 -4.52 23.41 9.69
N ASP A 126 -4.62 24.48 8.92
CA ASP A 126 -5.78 24.73 8.05
C ASP A 126 -5.77 23.86 6.79
N LYS A 127 -4.58 23.45 6.35
CA LYS A 127 -4.38 22.57 5.20
C LYS A 127 -3.06 21.82 5.24
N PHE A 128 -2.99 20.76 4.43
CA PHE A 128 -1.76 20.04 4.15
C PHE A 128 -1.39 20.14 2.68
N LEU A 129 -0.12 20.42 2.41
CA LEU A 129 0.48 20.27 1.09
C LEU A 129 1.17 18.90 1.05
N VAL A 130 0.77 18.04 0.12
CA VAL A 130 1.44 16.75 -0.11
C VAL A 130 2.14 16.80 -1.46
N ARG A 131 3.41 16.43 -1.48
CA ARG A 131 4.18 16.24 -2.71
C ARG A 131 4.49 14.77 -2.95
N ALA A 132 4.43 14.39 -4.21
CA ALA A 132 4.82 13.08 -4.70
C ALA A 132 5.87 13.24 -5.81
N TYR A 133 6.90 12.40 -5.78
CA TYR A 133 7.98 12.37 -6.78
C TYR A 133 8.19 10.95 -7.27
N LEU A 134 8.63 10.77 -8.51
CA LEU A 134 9.32 9.54 -8.88
C LEU A 134 10.72 9.54 -8.27
N ALA A 135 11.08 8.50 -7.53
CA ALA A 135 12.36 8.48 -6.80
C ALA A 135 13.58 8.45 -7.73
N ASN A 136 13.43 7.98 -8.97
CA ASN A 136 14.45 7.95 -10.00
C ASN A 136 14.47 9.20 -10.90
N ASP A 137 13.42 10.03 -10.86
CA ASP A 137 13.37 11.30 -11.57
C ASP A 137 12.68 12.37 -10.71
N PRO A 138 13.45 13.18 -9.98
CA PRO A 138 12.88 14.22 -9.12
C PRO A 138 12.20 15.35 -9.90
N ASN A 139 12.40 15.47 -11.22
CA ASN A 139 11.71 16.45 -12.05
C ASN A 139 10.26 16.02 -12.34
N MET A 140 9.95 14.74 -12.19
CA MET A 140 8.60 14.21 -12.26
C MET A 140 7.94 14.26 -10.89
N TRP A 141 7.24 15.36 -10.60
CA TRP A 141 6.56 15.58 -9.33
C TRP A 141 5.17 16.18 -9.48
N ALA A 142 4.36 15.98 -8.45
CA ALA A 142 3.04 16.60 -8.31
C ALA A 142 2.83 17.08 -6.87
N GLN A 143 2.03 18.13 -6.71
CA GLN A 143 1.58 18.62 -5.40
C GLN A 143 0.06 18.72 -5.39
N ALA A 144 -0.54 18.30 -4.28
CA ALA A 144 -1.96 18.49 -4.01
C ALA A 144 -2.17 19.10 -2.62
N THR A 145 -3.27 19.83 -2.47
CA THR A 145 -3.69 20.45 -1.20
C THR A 145 -4.85 19.65 -0.63
N PHE A 146 -4.79 19.37 0.67
CA PHE A 146 -5.79 18.62 1.41
C PHE A 146 -6.31 19.42 2.59
N ASN A 147 -7.50 19.06 3.07
CA ASN A 147 -8.10 19.64 4.27
C ASN A 147 -7.16 19.54 5.47
N GLY A 148 -7.23 20.54 6.35
CA GLY A 148 -6.44 20.63 7.57
C GLY A 148 -6.87 19.68 8.69
N GLY A 149 -6.35 19.95 9.88
CA GLY A 149 -6.48 19.16 11.09
C GLY A 149 -5.13 18.69 11.60
N THR A 150 -5.11 17.53 12.24
CA THR A 150 -3.91 16.97 12.89
C THR A 150 -3.26 15.83 12.11
N GLY A 151 -3.76 15.49 10.92
CA GLY A 151 -3.29 14.35 10.14
C GLY A 151 -4.19 14.07 8.95
N GLY A 152 -3.86 13.04 8.18
CA GLY A 152 -4.64 12.67 7.02
C GLY A 152 -4.09 11.44 6.30
N GLN A 153 -4.84 10.99 5.30
CA GLN A 153 -4.45 9.88 4.45
C GLN A 153 -4.99 10.07 3.04
N ILE A 154 -4.19 9.72 2.05
CA ILE A 154 -4.57 9.73 0.65
C ILE A 154 -4.38 8.36 0.02
N ARG A 155 -5.15 8.13 -1.05
CA ARG A 155 -5.01 7.03 -2.00
C ARG A 155 -4.97 7.64 -3.39
N TRP A 156 -3.92 7.38 -4.15
CA TRP A 156 -3.75 7.89 -5.51
C TRP A 156 -3.62 6.73 -6.48
N GLY A 157 -4.43 6.73 -7.54
CA GLY A 157 -4.24 5.82 -8.68
C GLY A 157 -2.95 6.17 -9.42
N ILE A 158 -2.19 5.15 -9.81
CA ILE A 158 -0.91 5.29 -10.51
C ILE A 158 -0.90 4.49 -11.81
N SER A 159 -0.18 5.02 -12.80
CA SER A 159 -0.02 4.43 -14.13
C SER A 159 1.38 4.71 -14.68
N GLY A 160 1.77 3.99 -15.73
CA GLY A 160 3.05 4.20 -16.41
C GLY A 160 4.26 4.05 -15.46
N PRO A 161 5.27 4.94 -15.52
CA PRO A 161 6.49 4.82 -14.72
C PRO A 161 6.27 4.69 -13.21
N ALA A 162 5.18 5.22 -12.65
CA ALA A 162 4.85 5.07 -11.22
C ALA A 162 4.49 3.63 -10.82
N LEU A 163 4.07 2.79 -11.77
CA LEU A 163 3.83 1.35 -11.53
C LEU A 163 5.12 0.54 -11.42
N GLU A 164 6.24 1.04 -11.93
CA GLU A 164 7.51 0.30 -11.96
C GLU A 164 8.55 0.90 -11.02
N ASN A 165 8.41 2.18 -10.68
CA ASN A 165 9.38 2.91 -9.88
C ASN A 165 8.86 3.22 -8.48
N LYS A 166 9.79 3.49 -7.58
CA LYS A 166 9.49 3.96 -6.23
C LYS A 166 8.91 5.37 -6.29
N MET A 167 7.88 5.63 -5.50
CA MET A 167 7.32 6.97 -5.35
C MET A 167 7.67 7.53 -3.98
N ARG A 168 8.17 8.77 -3.95
CA ARG A 168 8.52 9.47 -2.71
C ARG A 168 7.43 10.44 -2.33
N PHE A 169 6.99 10.39 -1.07
CA PHE A 169 5.98 11.27 -0.50
C PHE A 169 6.54 12.10 0.64
N ILE A 170 6.03 13.32 0.75
CA ILE A 170 6.38 14.26 1.81
C ILE A 170 5.19 15.20 2.04
N VAL A 171 4.99 15.64 3.28
CA VAL A 171 3.89 16.54 3.66
C VAL A 171 4.40 17.74 4.44
N GLU A 172 3.70 18.86 4.28
CA GLU A 172 3.87 20.08 5.07
C GLU A 172 2.50 20.59 5.51
N GLY A 173 2.38 20.95 6.79
CA GLY A 173 1.20 21.59 7.35
C GLY A 173 1.31 23.11 7.23
N CYS A 174 0.22 23.77 6.84
CA CYS A 174 0.18 25.22 6.65
C CYS A 174 -1.10 25.82 7.22
N ASP A 175 -0.98 27.03 7.76
CA ASP A 175 -2.09 27.87 8.19
C ASP A 175 -2.43 28.86 7.08
N ASN A 176 -3.72 29.14 6.88
CA ASN A 176 -4.18 30.17 5.97
C ASN A 176 -3.87 31.55 6.58
N GLY A 177 -3.31 32.43 5.76
CA GLY A 177 -3.17 33.85 6.10
C GLY A 177 -3.93 34.71 5.10
N THR A 178 -4.10 35.99 5.45
CA THR A 178 -4.87 36.96 4.66
C THR A 178 -4.32 37.19 3.25
N PHE A 179 -3.01 37.02 3.04
CA PHE A 179 -2.33 37.27 1.76
C PHE A 179 -1.43 36.12 1.28
N SER A 180 -1.08 35.18 2.16
CA SER A 180 -0.31 33.98 1.83
C SER A 180 -0.48 32.94 2.93
N SER A 181 -0.11 31.68 2.65
CA SER A 181 -0.11 30.62 3.67
C SER A 181 1.19 30.61 4.44
N THR A 182 1.12 30.32 5.73
CA THR A 182 2.30 30.20 6.60
C THR A 182 2.54 28.74 6.97
N CYS A 183 3.68 28.19 6.57
CA CYS A 183 4.08 26.81 6.89
C CYS A 183 5.34 26.86 7.75
N ARG A 184 5.21 26.70 9.08
CA ARG A 184 6.29 27.05 10.02
C ARG A 184 7.26 25.90 10.30
N GLN A 185 6.76 24.67 10.35
CA GLN A 185 7.54 23.49 10.77
C GLN A 185 8.28 22.82 9.62
N GLY A 186 8.10 23.31 8.38
CA GLY A 186 8.70 22.71 7.21
C GLY A 186 8.11 21.34 6.86
N TRP A 187 8.76 20.71 5.88
CA TRP A 187 8.39 19.40 5.37
C TRP A 187 8.86 18.25 6.26
N THR A 188 8.08 17.18 6.31
CA THR A 188 8.45 15.94 7.02
C THR A 188 9.70 15.27 6.45
N ILE A 189 10.18 14.22 7.12
CA ILE A 189 11.03 13.22 6.47
C ILE A 189 10.26 12.62 5.28
N PRO A 190 10.87 12.51 4.08
CA PRO A 190 10.24 11.83 2.96
C PRO A 190 10.21 10.30 3.16
N VAL A 191 9.15 9.66 2.70
CA VAL A 191 8.98 8.21 2.71
C VAL A 191 8.63 7.69 1.33
N ASP A 192 9.15 6.52 0.99
CA ASP A 192 9.01 5.92 -0.32
C ASP A 192 7.98 4.77 -0.31
N ALA A 193 7.26 4.58 -1.41
CA ALA A 193 6.33 3.49 -1.69
C ALA A 193 6.82 2.67 -2.90
N TRP A 194 6.69 1.34 -2.86
CA TRP A 194 7.14 0.45 -3.95
C TRP A 194 6.39 -0.88 -4.02
#